data_AF-A0A957MDY6-F1
#
_entry.id   AF-A0A957MDY6-F1
#
_cell.length_a   1.000
_cell.length_b   1.000
_cell.length_c   1.000
_cell.angle_alpha   90.00
_cell.angle_beta   90.00
_cell.angle_gamma   90.00
#
_symmetry.space_group_name_H-M   'P 1'
#
loop_
_entity.id
_entity.type
_entity.pdbx_description
1 polymer ?
#
loop_
_entity_poly.entity_id
_entity_poly.type
_entity_poly.pdbx_seq_one_letter_code
_entity_poly.pdbx_strand_id
1 'polypeptide(L)'
;GAYFFAGATLTDTNFLSNTGTARAGGAYVGGVAIVSGGLFQGNQCTATCLGSGLFVSDTLTMTGAHFIGNSTDASGGGLLTMSNADIADTFFTGNVAGAGGGGWVQAGGTSTRIANSLFAGNSAGNGGGDAIVVMLADNNGTVSVLYTTIASPTVSAGAGIYVGAGTVEITNTIVASHTAGIMNAAGVVTSDYNLFFAAPTTVITGSHSIDGRDPRFADPAAGDYHLTAGSAAIDSGVDVGITTDLDGALRPQGDGFDMGAYESPLSSNADLASLVPSQGTLTPPFATATTQYTVTVAYGIASITLTPTTVEPSATISVNDEAVISGTASAPIPLVVGETVITTTVTAANGVKTKSYTVLVIRASLAAILDLEINPGVLTPAFISTTLGYTAQVGFTDASTLVTVTASPGDVISVTVAANGGTPIACSGVPGDCPLAVGENVITVTVTASDATTKSYAITVARPSDASLLELEINPGVLTP
;
A
#
# COMPACT_ATOMS: atom_id res chain seq x y z
N GLY A 1 -6.10 -29.44 -41.78
CA GLY A 1 -7.44 -28.89 -41.56
C GLY A 1 -7.85 -28.12 -42.80
N ALA A 2 -7.81 -26.79 -42.77
CA ALA A 2 -8.25 -25.96 -43.90
C ALA A 2 -7.08 -25.48 -44.79
N TYR A 3 -7.39 -25.32 -46.07
CA TYR A 3 -6.51 -24.72 -47.07
C TYR A 3 -7.23 -23.52 -47.71
N PHE A 4 -6.70 -22.33 -47.47
CA PHE A 4 -7.18 -21.10 -48.09
C PHE A 4 -6.16 -20.67 -49.14
N PHE A 5 -6.53 -20.77 -50.41
CA PHE A 5 -5.65 -20.36 -51.51
C PHE A 5 -5.37 -18.84 -51.50
N ALA A 6 -6.40 -18.05 -51.17
CA ALA A 6 -6.34 -16.60 -51.05
C ALA A 6 -6.31 -16.20 -49.55
N GLY A 7 -6.72 -14.96 -49.23
CA GLY A 7 -6.83 -14.49 -47.85
C GLY A 7 -7.96 -15.15 -47.07
N ALA A 8 -7.89 -15.05 -45.75
CA ALA A 8 -8.89 -15.58 -44.82
C ALA A 8 -9.09 -14.67 -43.60
N THR A 9 -10.34 -14.53 -43.17
CA THR A 9 -10.69 -13.95 -41.87
C THR A 9 -11.25 -15.05 -40.99
N LEU A 10 -10.58 -15.30 -39.86
CA LEU A 10 -10.89 -16.35 -38.92
C LEU A 10 -11.26 -15.69 -37.58
N THR A 11 -12.54 -15.70 -37.24
CA THR A 11 -13.03 -15.17 -35.96
C THR A 11 -13.52 -16.33 -35.13
N ASP A 12 -12.98 -16.50 -33.92
CA ASP A 12 -13.31 -17.57 -32.97
C ASP A 12 -13.34 -18.97 -33.62
N THR A 13 -12.46 -19.19 -34.59
CA THR A 13 -12.42 -20.41 -35.39
C THR A 13 -11.48 -21.44 -34.78
N ASN A 14 -11.95 -22.68 -34.67
CA ASN A 14 -11.20 -23.76 -34.02
C ASN A 14 -10.70 -24.80 -35.04
N PHE A 15 -9.39 -25.05 -35.02
CA PHE A 15 -8.72 -26.14 -35.71
C PHE A 15 -8.18 -27.12 -34.68
N LEU A 16 -8.88 -28.25 -34.52
CA LEU A 16 -8.60 -29.22 -33.46
C LEU A 16 -8.14 -30.55 -34.07
N SER A 17 -6.99 -31.03 -33.60
CA SER A 17 -6.46 -32.38 -33.87
C SER A 17 -6.37 -32.73 -35.35
N ASN A 18 -6.07 -31.75 -36.21
CA ASN A 18 -5.91 -32.00 -37.63
C ASN A 18 -4.50 -32.52 -37.94
N THR A 19 -4.39 -33.49 -38.84
CA THR A 19 -3.11 -33.95 -39.37
C THR A 19 -2.95 -33.50 -40.82
N GLY A 20 -1.86 -32.80 -41.12
CA GLY A 20 -1.48 -32.39 -42.46
C GLY A 20 -0.17 -33.05 -42.89
N THR A 21 -0.05 -33.32 -44.19
CA THR A 21 1.18 -33.84 -44.80
C THR A 21 1.84 -32.83 -45.74
N ALA A 22 1.20 -31.67 -45.95
CA ALA A 22 1.71 -30.59 -46.78
C ALA A 22 1.27 -29.23 -46.21
N ARG A 23 2.17 -28.25 -46.26
CA ARG A 23 2.02 -26.90 -45.69
C ARG A 23 1.77 -26.86 -44.19
N ALA A 24 0.57 -27.21 -43.70
CA ALA A 24 0.24 -27.14 -42.28
C ALA A 24 -0.73 -28.22 -41.79
N GLY A 25 -0.68 -28.49 -40.48
CA GLY A 25 -1.59 -29.41 -39.80
C GLY A 25 -2.99 -28.83 -39.63
N GLY A 26 -3.10 -27.67 -38.98
CA GLY A 26 -4.36 -26.98 -38.69
C GLY A 26 -4.88 -26.22 -39.91
N ALA A 27 -4.30 -25.06 -40.21
CA ALA A 27 -4.71 -24.25 -41.35
C ALA A 27 -3.51 -23.70 -42.14
N TYR A 28 -3.70 -23.59 -43.46
CA TYR A 28 -2.82 -22.84 -44.35
C TYR A 28 -3.58 -21.68 -44.99
N VAL A 29 -3.00 -20.48 -44.98
CA VAL A 29 -3.51 -19.30 -45.67
C VAL A 29 -2.47 -18.76 -46.64
N GLY A 30 -2.82 -18.73 -47.94
CA GLY A 30 -1.94 -18.30 -49.01
C GLY A 30 -1.88 -16.79 -49.21
N GLY A 31 -2.96 -16.07 -48.88
CA GLY A 31 -3.02 -14.61 -48.90
C GLY A 31 -3.10 -14.00 -47.49
N VAL A 32 -3.54 -12.75 -47.40
CA VAL A 32 -3.68 -12.00 -46.13
C VAL A 32 -4.57 -12.76 -45.14
N ALA A 33 -4.08 -12.96 -43.92
CA ALA A 33 -4.80 -13.60 -42.83
C ALA A 33 -5.15 -12.58 -41.74
N ILE A 34 -6.41 -12.60 -41.30
CA ILE A 34 -6.88 -11.87 -40.12
C ILE A 34 -7.43 -12.90 -39.14
N VAL A 35 -6.87 -12.99 -37.95
CA VAL A 35 -7.27 -13.94 -36.90
C VAL A 35 -7.67 -13.15 -35.66
N SER A 36 -8.87 -13.40 -35.15
CA SER A 36 -9.38 -12.82 -33.91
C SER A 36 -9.97 -13.93 -33.06
N GLY A 37 -9.29 -14.30 -31.99
CA GLY A 37 -9.69 -15.45 -31.18
C GLY A 37 -9.41 -16.79 -31.85
N GLY A 38 -9.98 -17.84 -31.25
CA GLY A 38 -9.96 -19.19 -31.79
C GLY A 38 -8.81 -20.08 -31.30
N LEU A 39 -8.98 -21.37 -31.52
CA LEU A 39 -8.13 -22.42 -30.95
C LEU A 39 -7.49 -23.28 -32.04
N PHE A 40 -6.17 -23.31 -32.07
CA PHE A 40 -5.36 -24.22 -32.86
C PHE A 40 -4.75 -25.24 -31.90
N GLN A 41 -5.41 -26.37 -31.71
CA GLN A 41 -5.00 -27.35 -30.70
C GLN A 41 -4.71 -28.73 -31.26
N GLY A 42 -3.58 -29.31 -30.86
CA GLY A 42 -3.24 -30.71 -31.16
C GLY A 42 -3.06 -31.00 -32.65
N ASN A 43 -2.85 -29.97 -33.48
CA ASN A 43 -2.66 -30.15 -34.90
C ASN A 43 -1.24 -30.63 -35.18
N GLN A 44 -1.11 -31.53 -36.16
CA GLN A 44 0.13 -32.21 -36.45
C GLN A 44 0.51 -32.05 -37.91
N CYS A 45 1.80 -31.85 -38.15
CA CYS A 45 2.41 -31.93 -39.47
C CYS A 45 3.45 -33.06 -39.46
N THR A 46 3.19 -34.13 -40.21
CA THR A 46 3.96 -35.39 -40.13
C THR A 46 4.85 -35.67 -41.35
N ALA A 47 5.03 -34.67 -42.23
CA ALA A 47 5.84 -34.79 -43.44
C ALA A 47 6.55 -33.45 -43.73
N THR A 48 6.71 -33.05 -45.00
CA THR A 48 7.51 -31.88 -45.42
C THR A 48 6.82 -30.52 -45.21
N CYS A 49 5.87 -30.41 -44.29
CA CYS A 49 5.16 -29.17 -44.00
C CYS A 49 5.91 -28.27 -43.00
N LEU A 50 5.59 -26.98 -43.02
CA LEU A 50 6.20 -25.91 -42.22
C LEU A 50 5.07 -25.19 -41.47
N GLY A 51 5.02 -25.25 -40.14
CA GLY A 51 3.88 -24.77 -39.36
C GLY A 51 2.83 -25.84 -39.05
N SER A 52 2.68 -26.32 -37.80
CA SER A 52 1.63 -27.31 -37.47
C SER A 52 0.28 -26.71 -37.09
N GLY A 53 0.21 -25.63 -36.32
CA GLY A 53 -1.07 -24.97 -36.01
C GLY A 53 -1.59 -24.12 -37.17
N LEU A 54 -0.86 -23.06 -37.51
CA LEU A 54 -1.17 -22.15 -38.62
C LEU A 54 0.07 -21.84 -39.45
N PHE A 55 -0.08 -21.83 -40.77
CA PHE A 55 0.92 -21.30 -41.69
C PHE A 55 0.29 -20.21 -42.56
N VAL A 56 0.82 -18.99 -42.49
CA VAL A 56 0.47 -17.86 -43.35
C VAL A 56 1.62 -17.49 -44.29
N SER A 57 1.37 -17.49 -45.60
CA SER A 57 2.36 -17.10 -46.61
C SER A 57 2.45 -15.59 -46.84
N ASP A 58 1.39 -14.85 -46.56
CA ASP A 58 1.33 -13.39 -46.70
C ASP A 58 1.18 -12.74 -45.31
N THR A 59 0.68 -11.50 -45.26
CA THR A 59 0.56 -10.70 -44.04
C THR A 59 -0.42 -11.34 -43.06
N LEU A 60 -0.05 -11.36 -41.78
CA LEU A 60 -0.90 -11.81 -40.68
C LEU A 60 -1.21 -10.66 -39.72
N THR A 61 -2.48 -10.50 -39.37
CA THR A 61 -2.91 -9.76 -38.19
C THR A 61 -3.63 -10.72 -37.26
N MET A 62 -3.20 -10.79 -36.00
CA MET A 62 -3.70 -11.77 -35.03
C MET A 62 -3.88 -11.16 -33.64
N THR A 63 -5.02 -11.42 -33.02
CA THR A 63 -5.25 -11.15 -31.59
C THR A 63 -6.03 -12.31 -30.95
N GLY A 64 -5.75 -12.63 -29.69
CA GLY A 64 -6.59 -13.52 -28.88
C GLY A 64 -6.54 -15.01 -29.24
N ALA A 65 -5.60 -15.45 -30.09
CA ALA A 65 -5.56 -16.84 -30.54
C ALA A 65 -4.83 -17.75 -29.54
N HIS A 66 -5.18 -19.04 -29.54
CA HIS A 66 -4.55 -20.06 -28.69
C HIS A 66 -3.97 -21.18 -29.54
N PHE A 67 -2.65 -21.35 -29.50
CA PHE A 67 -1.90 -22.44 -30.12
C PHE A 67 -1.45 -23.41 -29.04
N ILE A 68 -2.11 -24.57 -28.95
CA ILE A 68 -1.93 -25.50 -27.84
C ILE A 68 -1.50 -26.88 -28.34
N GLY A 69 -0.33 -27.36 -27.95
CA GLY A 69 0.07 -28.76 -28.19
C GLY A 69 0.16 -29.14 -29.67
N ASN A 70 0.43 -28.19 -30.57
CA ASN A 70 0.64 -28.49 -31.98
C ASN A 70 2.05 -29.04 -32.20
N SER A 71 2.22 -29.97 -33.14
CA SER A 71 3.51 -30.64 -33.35
C SER A 71 3.90 -30.79 -34.82
N THR A 72 5.18 -30.56 -35.11
CA THR A 72 5.78 -30.80 -36.43
C THR A 72 7.19 -31.37 -36.30
N ASP A 73 7.58 -32.24 -37.23
CA ASP A 73 8.98 -32.70 -37.34
C ASP A 73 9.90 -31.61 -37.92
N ALA A 74 9.34 -30.55 -38.50
CA ALA A 74 10.08 -29.43 -39.10
C ALA A 74 10.14 -28.22 -38.15
N SER A 75 9.86 -27.02 -38.65
CA SER A 75 9.85 -25.76 -37.89
C SER A 75 8.43 -25.19 -37.78
N GLY A 76 8.16 -24.47 -36.68
CA GLY A 76 6.89 -23.79 -36.43
C GLY A 76 5.84 -24.72 -35.83
N GLY A 77 6.00 -25.12 -34.57
CA GLY A 77 5.01 -25.96 -33.89
C GLY A 77 3.64 -25.27 -33.83
N GLY A 78 3.57 -24.08 -33.26
CA GLY A 78 2.33 -23.29 -33.23
C GLY A 78 2.06 -22.58 -34.56
N LEU A 79 2.94 -21.65 -34.92
CA LEU A 79 2.74 -20.72 -36.03
C LEU A 79 3.99 -20.60 -36.91
N LEU A 80 3.75 -20.45 -38.23
CA LEU A 80 4.78 -20.04 -39.18
C LEU A 80 4.26 -18.91 -40.08
N THR A 81 5.06 -17.86 -40.24
CA THR A 81 4.75 -16.66 -41.02
C THR A 81 5.87 -16.33 -41.99
N MET A 82 5.53 -16.04 -43.25
CA MET A 82 6.50 -15.72 -44.32
C MET A 82 6.50 -14.25 -44.76
N SER A 83 5.60 -13.42 -44.22
CA SER A 83 5.53 -11.97 -44.45
C SER A 83 5.35 -11.24 -43.11
N ASN A 84 5.02 -9.94 -43.17
CA ASN A 84 4.75 -9.13 -41.98
C ASN A 84 3.68 -9.79 -41.09
N ALA A 85 3.90 -9.78 -39.79
CA ALA A 85 2.94 -10.26 -38.81
C ALA A 85 2.78 -9.24 -37.67
N ASP A 86 1.54 -8.96 -37.28
CA ASP A 86 1.20 -8.23 -36.05
C ASP A 86 0.39 -9.18 -35.16
N ILE A 87 1.02 -9.66 -34.10
CA ILE A 87 0.48 -10.67 -33.19
C ILE A 87 0.34 -10.03 -31.82
N ALA A 88 -0.86 -10.09 -31.26
CA ALA A 88 -1.15 -9.58 -29.93
C ALA A 88 -1.95 -10.63 -29.12
N ASP A 89 -1.89 -10.55 -27.79
CA ASP A 89 -2.84 -11.23 -26.89
C ASP A 89 -2.95 -12.74 -27.15
N THR A 90 -1.84 -13.39 -27.52
CA THR A 90 -1.86 -14.76 -28.06
C THR A 90 -1.11 -15.72 -27.15
N PHE A 91 -1.63 -16.93 -27.02
CA PHE A 91 -1.06 -18.01 -26.21
C PHE A 91 -0.43 -19.07 -27.12
N PHE A 92 0.85 -19.37 -26.90
CA PHE A 92 1.57 -20.48 -27.50
C PHE A 92 1.99 -21.44 -26.38
N THR A 93 1.27 -22.52 -26.19
CA THR A 93 1.50 -23.43 -25.07
C THR A 93 1.77 -24.86 -25.52
N GLY A 94 2.86 -25.45 -25.02
CA GLY A 94 3.19 -26.86 -25.25
C GLY A 94 3.39 -27.25 -26.71
N ASN A 95 3.69 -26.32 -27.62
CA ASN A 95 3.90 -26.63 -29.03
C ASN A 95 5.32 -27.18 -29.25
N VAL A 96 5.45 -28.12 -30.19
CA VAL A 96 6.67 -28.89 -30.42
C VAL A 96 7.11 -28.79 -31.87
N ALA A 97 8.40 -28.54 -32.09
CA ALA A 97 9.03 -28.56 -33.41
C ALA A 97 10.27 -29.46 -33.42
N GLY A 98 10.51 -30.21 -34.50
CA GLY A 98 11.71 -31.04 -34.63
C GLY A 98 13.01 -30.25 -34.88
N ALA A 99 12.92 -29.07 -35.52
CA ALA A 99 14.10 -28.29 -35.92
C ALA A 99 14.22 -26.90 -35.26
N GLY A 100 13.10 -26.23 -34.95
CA GLY A 100 13.12 -24.87 -34.38
C GLY A 100 11.75 -24.20 -34.35
N GLY A 101 11.55 -23.32 -33.37
CA GLY A 101 10.34 -22.50 -33.21
C GLY A 101 9.16 -23.36 -32.81
N GLY A 102 9.23 -23.99 -31.63
CA GLY A 102 8.12 -24.74 -31.07
C GLY A 102 6.86 -23.87 -31.02
N GLY A 103 6.97 -22.63 -30.53
CA GLY A 103 5.87 -21.65 -30.58
C GLY A 103 5.68 -21.04 -31.95
N TRP A 104 6.63 -20.22 -32.39
CA TRP A 104 6.51 -19.38 -33.58
C TRP A 104 7.81 -19.28 -34.38
N VAL A 105 7.67 -19.31 -35.71
CA VAL A 105 8.75 -19.02 -36.65
C VAL A 105 8.35 -17.83 -37.54
N GLN A 106 9.20 -16.80 -37.53
CA GLN A 106 9.15 -15.69 -38.48
C GLN A 106 10.21 -15.91 -39.57
N ALA A 107 9.77 -16.20 -40.80
CA ALA A 107 10.64 -16.57 -41.92
C ALA A 107 10.81 -15.47 -42.99
N GLY A 108 10.04 -14.39 -42.93
CA GLY A 108 10.11 -13.27 -43.89
C GLY A 108 9.47 -12.00 -43.35
N GLY A 109 9.24 -10.99 -44.20
CA GLY A 109 8.69 -9.70 -43.78
C GLY A 109 9.73 -8.63 -43.46
N THR A 110 9.29 -7.37 -43.48
CA THR A 110 10.11 -6.18 -43.26
C THR A 110 9.84 -5.53 -41.90
N SER A 111 8.62 -5.68 -41.37
CA SER A 111 8.23 -5.15 -40.07
C SER A 111 7.18 -6.07 -39.45
N THR A 112 7.58 -6.70 -38.36
CA THR A 112 6.78 -7.67 -37.62
C THR A 112 6.80 -7.31 -36.15
N ARG A 113 5.69 -7.54 -35.46
CA ARG A 113 5.51 -7.27 -34.05
C ARG A 113 4.81 -8.44 -33.38
N ILE A 114 5.31 -8.81 -32.21
CA ILE A 114 4.58 -9.61 -31.24
C ILE A 114 4.48 -8.86 -29.92
N ALA A 115 3.30 -8.84 -29.34
CA ALA A 115 2.99 -8.08 -28.14
C ALA A 115 2.10 -8.88 -27.19
N ASN A 116 2.24 -8.62 -25.89
CA ASN A 116 1.28 -9.06 -24.88
C ASN A 116 0.94 -10.55 -24.99
N SER A 117 1.95 -11.40 -25.18
CA SER A 117 1.75 -12.81 -25.56
C SER A 117 2.51 -13.74 -24.63
N LEU A 118 2.01 -14.95 -24.48
CA LEU A 118 2.60 -15.99 -23.64
C LEU A 118 3.13 -17.15 -24.49
N PHE A 119 4.41 -17.46 -24.35
CA PHE A 119 5.03 -18.69 -24.84
C PHE A 119 5.38 -19.57 -23.64
N ALA A 120 4.58 -20.60 -23.38
CA ALA A 120 4.75 -21.48 -22.22
C ALA A 120 5.04 -22.93 -22.62
N GLY A 121 6.18 -23.47 -22.19
CA GLY A 121 6.52 -24.89 -22.37
C GLY A 121 6.59 -25.35 -23.82
N ASN A 122 6.87 -24.44 -24.75
CA ASN A 122 7.17 -24.81 -26.14
C ASN A 122 8.57 -25.43 -26.21
N SER A 123 8.79 -26.33 -27.15
CA SER A 123 10.09 -27.01 -27.30
C SER A 123 10.48 -27.22 -28.76
N ALA A 124 11.78 -27.19 -29.01
CA ALA A 124 12.36 -27.50 -30.30
C ALA A 124 13.53 -28.49 -30.20
N GLY A 125 13.66 -29.37 -31.19
CA GLY A 125 14.86 -30.19 -31.37
C GLY A 125 16.07 -29.38 -31.87
N ASN A 126 17.26 -29.99 -31.77
CA ASN A 126 18.53 -29.48 -32.33
C ASN A 126 19.06 -28.14 -31.80
N GLY A 127 18.59 -27.65 -30.65
CA GLY A 127 19.07 -26.39 -30.05
C GLY A 127 18.61 -25.13 -30.79
N GLY A 128 17.64 -25.26 -31.71
CA GLY A 128 16.88 -24.13 -32.24
C GLY A 128 16.04 -23.48 -31.14
N GLY A 129 15.54 -22.26 -31.38
CA GLY A 129 14.71 -21.55 -30.41
C GLY A 129 13.46 -22.36 -30.06
N ASP A 130 13.27 -22.67 -28.78
CA ASP A 130 12.13 -23.42 -28.24
C ASP A 130 10.82 -22.67 -28.43
N ALA A 131 10.82 -21.36 -28.16
CA ALA A 131 9.63 -20.54 -28.32
C ALA A 131 9.63 -19.81 -29.67
N ILE A 132 10.61 -18.94 -29.91
CA ILE A 132 10.62 -18.05 -31.09
C ILE A 132 11.88 -18.29 -31.92
N VAL A 133 11.70 -18.42 -33.23
CA VAL A 133 12.78 -18.40 -34.22
C VAL A 133 12.56 -17.25 -35.20
N VAL A 134 13.59 -16.42 -35.36
CA VAL A 134 13.64 -15.37 -36.40
C VAL A 134 14.69 -15.75 -37.43
N MET A 135 14.23 -16.03 -38.66
CA MET A 135 15.08 -16.37 -39.81
C MET A 135 14.55 -15.65 -41.06
N LEU A 136 14.74 -14.33 -41.13
CA LEU A 136 14.25 -13.53 -42.25
C LEU A 136 15.07 -13.79 -43.52
N ALA A 137 14.44 -14.32 -44.57
CA ALA A 137 15.11 -14.73 -45.80
C ALA A 137 15.98 -13.64 -46.46
N ASP A 138 15.58 -12.37 -46.34
CA ASP A 138 16.28 -11.22 -46.95
C ASP A 138 17.16 -10.43 -45.95
N ASN A 139 17.32 -10.90 -44.71
CA ASN A 139 18.13 -10.28 -43.63
C ASN A 139 17.81 -8.81 -43.25
N ASN A 140 16.81 -8.17 -43.84
CA ASN A 140 16.60 -6.72 -43.72
C ASN A 140 15.35 -6.28 -42.93
N GLY A 141 14.58 -7.23 -42.37
CA GLY A 141 13.37 -6.91 -41.59
C GLY A 141 13.62 -6.76 -40.10
N THR A 142 12.68 -6.11 -39.42
CA THR A 142 12.67 -5.93 -37.97
C THR A 142 11.53 -6.74 -37.33
N VAL A 143 11.84 -7.41 -36.22
CA VAL A 143 10.87 -8.09 -35.34
C VAL A 143 10.91 -7.44 -33.96
N SER A 144 9.81 -6.82 -33.55
CA SER A 144 9.67 -6.27 -32.19
C SER A 144 8.95 -7.27 -31.28
N VAL A 145 9.51 -7.55 -30.10
CA VAL A 145 8.96 -8.42 -29.05
C VAL A 145 8.70 -7.56 -27.82
N LEU A 146 7.42 -7.38 -27.45
CA LEU A 146 6.99 -6.43 -26.43
C LEU A 146 6.09 -7.12 -25.40
N TYR A 147 6.25 -6.84 -24.10
CA TYR A 147 5.38 -7.40 -23.03
C TYR A 147 5.10 -8.90 -23.21
N THR A 148 6.13 -9.68 -23.53
CA THR A 148 5.97 -11.11 -23.83
C THR A 148 6.58 -11.91 -22.69
N THR A 149 5.91 -12.98 -22.27
CA THR A 149 6.50 -13.96 -21.35
C THR A 149 6.89 -15.19 -22.13
N ILE A 150 8.17 -15.54 -22.13
CA ILE A 150 8.73 -16.75 -22.74
C ILE A 150 9.29 -17.60 -21.62
N ALA A 151 8.61 -18.69 -21.30
CA ALA A 151 8.99 -19.51 -20.17
C ALA A 151 8.68 -20.98 -20.38
N SER A 152 9.35 -21.82 -19.62
CA SER A 152 9.06 -23.24 -19.54
C SER A 152 8.90 -23.66 -18.07
N PRO A 153 8.01 -24.62 -17.75
CA PRO A 153 7.86 -25.12 -16.37
C PRO A 153 9.17 -25.70 -15.80
N THR A 154 10.00 -26.27 -16.68
CA THR A 154 11.35 -26.74 -16.37
C THR A 154 12.32 -26.20 -17.40
N VAL A 155 13.61 -26.16 -17.08
CA VAL A 155 14.63 -25.68 -18.02
C VAL A 155 14.57 -26.51 -19.31
N SER A 156 14.14 -25.87 -20.39
CA SER A 156 14.08 -26.50 -21.71
C SER A 156 15.47 -26.46 -22.38
N ALA A 157 15.74 -27.47 -23.21
CA ALA A 157 17.07 -27.72 -23.76
C ALA A 157 17.51 -26.70 -24.83
N GLY A 158 16.58 -25.95 -25.43
CA GLY A 158 16.85 -24.94 -26.44
C GLY A 158 16.87 -23.51 -25.89
N ALA A 159 17.14 -22.57 -26.78
CA ALA A 159 17.08 -21.15 -26.45
C ALA A 159 15.62 -20.67 -26.37
N GLY A 160 15.29 -19.69 -25.54
CA GLY A 160 13.95 -19.08 -25.58
C GLY A 160 13.69 -18.43 -26.94
N ILE A 161 14.63 -17.58 -27.37
CA ILE A 161 14.62 -16.91 -28.68
C ILE A 161 15.89 -17.28 -29.45
N TYR A 162 15.72 -17.68 -30.70
CA TYR A 162 16.81 -17.86 -31.64
C TYR A 162 16.75 -16.83 -32.77
N VAL A 163 17.86 -16.15 -33.03
CA VAL A 163 18.00 -15.13 -34.06
C VAL A 163 19.02 -15.59 -35.09
N GLY A 164 18.54 -16.09 -36.22
CA GLY A 164 19.36 -16.53 -37.34
C GLY A 164 19.57 -15.47 -38.42
N ALA A 165 18.74 -14.42 -38.45
CA ALA A 165 18.76 -13.37 -39.46
C ALA A 165 17.89 -12.18 -39.01
N GLY A 166 18.09 -11.01 -39.63
CA GLY A 166 17.29 -9.80 -39.39
C GLY A 166 17.66 -9.02 -38.14
N THR A 167 16.80 -8.05 -37.79
CA THR A 167 16.91 -7.25 -36.56
C THR A 167 15.79 -7.64 -35.59
N VAL A 168 16.13 -7.90 -34.33
CA VAL A 168 15.15 -8.22 -33.28
C VAL A 168 15.29 -7.20 -32.15
N GLU A 169 14.18 -6.56 -31.81
CA GLU A 169 14.09 -5.55 -30.76
C GLU A 169 13.21 -6.09 -29.64
N ILE A 170 13.72 -6.14 -28.41
CA ILE A 170 13.04 -6.82 -27.29
C ILE A 170 12.90 -5.82 -26.14
N THR A 171 11.68 -5.63 -25.64
CA THR A 171 11.42 -4.72 -24.52
C THR A 171 10.31 -5.26 -23.63
N ASN A 172 10.40 -5.03 -22.32
CA ASN A 172 9.45 -5.50 -21.31
C ASN A 172 9.15 -7.00 -21.41
N THR A 173 10.14 -7.82 -21.74
CA THR A 173 9.95 -9.26 -21.97
C THR A 173 10.61 -10.05 -20.86
N ILE A 174 9.94 -11.10 -20.40
CA ILE A 174 10.53 -12.08 -19.49
C ILE A 174 10.95 -13.31 -20.31
N VAL A 175 12.19 -13.76 -20.14
CA VAL A 175 12.66 -15.04 -20.66
C VAL A 175 13.17 -15.91 -19.51
N ALA A 176 12.53 -17.05 -19.27
CA ALA A 176 12.85 -17.90 -18.11
C ALA A 176 12.91 -19.40 -18.44
N SER A 177 13.77 -20.14 -17.73
CA SER A 177 13.85 -21.61 -17.83
C SER A 177 14.23 -22.13 -19.22
N HIS A 178 15.33 -21.64 -19.77
CA HIS A 178 15.91 -22.10 -21.04
C HIS A 178 17.43 -22.26 -20.91
N THR A 179 18.05 -23.16 -21.65
CA THR A 179 19.54 -23.28 -21.62
C THR A 179 20.23 -22.02 -22.13
N ALA A 180 19.53 -21.22 -22.95
CA ALA A 180 19.90 -19.86 -23.31
C ALA A 180 18.65 -18.97 -23.38
N GLY A 181 18.71 -17.73 -22.90
CA GLY A 181 17.60 -16.78 -23.07
C GLY A 181 17.45 -16.36 -24.53
N ILE A 182 18.50 -15.76 -25.07
CA ILE A 182 18.61 -15.38 -26.48
C ILE A 182 19.87 -16.01 -27.07
N MET A 183 19.72 -16.73 -28.17
CA MET A 183 20.82 -17.20 -29.01
C MET A 183 20.84 -16.40 -30.31
N ASN A 184 21.83 -15.52 -30.48
CA ASN A 184 22.05 -14.79 -31.72
C ASN A 184 23.13 -15.47 -32.57
N ALA A 185 22.73 -16.06 -33.69
CA ALA A 185 23.62 -16.77 -34.60
C ALA A 185 24.14 -15.89 -35.75
N ALA A 186 23.28 -15.06 -36.35
CA ALA A 186 23.68 -14.23 -37.50
C ALA A 186 22.83 -12.94 -37.71
N GLY A 187 22.01 -12.54 -36.72
CA GLY A 187 21.23 -11.29 -36.79
C GLY A 187 21.77 -10.17 -35.90
N VAL A 188 20.99 -9.10 -35.80
CA VAL A 188 21.20 -7.99 -34.86
C VAL A 188 20.13 -8.06 -33.79
N VAL A 189 20.52 -7.93 -32.52
CA VAL A 189 19.58 -7.92 -31.40
C VAL A 189 19.79 -6.67 -30.57
N THR A 190 18.70 -5.96 -30.33
CA THR A 190 18.57 -4.95 -29.28
C THR A 190 17.54 -5.45 -28.27
N SER A 191 17.82 -5.21 -27.01
CA SER A 191 17.14 -5.74 -25.84
C SER A 191 17.39 -4.70 -24.75
N ASP A 192 16.35 -4.22 -24.06
CA ASP A 192 16.45 -3.42 -22.83
C ASP A 192 15.15 -3.59 -22.06
N TYR A 193 15.16 -3.34 -20.75
CA TYR A 193 13.99 -3.57 -19.88
C TYR A 193 13.45 -5.01 -19.99
N ASN A 194 14.35 -6.00 -20.01
CA ASN A 194 13.97 -7.41 -20.06
C ASN A 194 14.47 -8.15 -18.83
N LEU A 195 13.78 -9.22 -18.43
CA LEU A 195 14.20 -10.07 -17.32
C LEU A 195 14.60 -11.46 -17.82
N PHE A 196 15.80 -11.90 -17.44
CA PHE A 196 16.34 -13.23 -17.75
C PHE A 196 16.54 -14.04 -16.47
N PHE A 197 15.97 -15.24 -16.39
CA PHE A 197 16.12 -16.10 -15.22
C PHE A 197 16.25 -17.58 -15.57
N ALA A 198 17.30 -18.24 -15.08
CA ALA A 198 17.64 -19.60 -15.52
C ALA A 198 17.62 -19.69 -17.07
N ALA A 199 18.10 -18.63 -17.72
CA ALA A 199 18.05 -18.38 -19.15
C ALA A 199 19.23 -17.49 -19.56
N PRO A 200 20.49 -17.96 -19.37
CA PRO A 200 21.67 -17.14 -19.59
C PRO A 200 21.70 -16.60 -21.02
N THR A 201 22.15 -15.37 -21.21
CA THR A 201 22.30 -14.79 -22.54
C THR A 201 23.64 -14.08 -22.70
N THR A 202 24.22 -14.19 -23.88
CA THR A 202 25.41 -13.42 -24.29
C THR A 202 25.03 -12.09 -24.93
N VAL A 203 23.72 -11.87 -25.13
CA VAL A 203 23.14 -10.68 -25.75
C VAL A 203 22.50 -9.86 -24.63
N ILE A 204 23.34 -9.25 -23.79
CA ILE A 204 22.86 -8.23 -22.86
C ILE A 204 23.06 -6.88 -23.54
N THR A 205 21.97 -6.29 -23.99
CA THR A 205 21.93 -4.88 -24.35
C THR A 205 21.05 -4.15 -23.35
N GLY A 206 21.27 -2.84 -23.20
CA GLY A 206 20.51 -1.99 -22.29
C GLY A 206 20.92 -2.12 -20.81
N SER A 207 20.96 -0.99 -20.09
CA SER A 207 21.33 -0.96 -18.65
C SER A 207 20.16 -1.29 -17.72
N HIS A 208 18.94 -1.42 -18.24
CA HIS A 208 17.73 -1.62 -17.45
C HIS A 208 17.29 -3.09 -17.40
N SER A 209 17.85 -3.95 -18.26
CA SER A 209 17.62 -5.39 -18.20
C SER A 209 18.11 -6.00 -16.89
N ILE A 210 17.37 -6.99 -16.40
CA ILE A 210 17.63 -7.70 -15.14
C ILE A 210 18.03 -9.14 -15.45
N ASP A 211 19.22 -9.55 -15.01
CA ASP A 211 19.73 -10.92 -15.20
C ASP A 211 19.83 -11.68 -13.87
N GLY A 212 19.49 -12.96 -13.91
CA GLY A 212 19.63 -13.90 -12.79
C GLY A 212 18.64 -13.71 -11.64
N ARG A 213 17.61 -12.88 -11.79
CA ARG A 213 16.58 -12.65 -10.75
C ARG A 213 15.30 -13.39 -11.10
N ASP A 214 14.80 -14.17 -10.13
CA ASP A 214 13.57 -14.95 -10.30
C ASP A 214 12.37 -14.06 -10.61
N PRO A 215 11.60 -14.31 -11.70
CA PRO A 215 10.35 -13.60 -11.99
C PRO A 215 9.22 -13.96 -11.02
N ARG A 216 9.40 -15.00 -10.20
CA ARG A 216 8.46 -15.44 -9.15
C ARG A 216 7.04 -15.61 -9.67
N PHE A 217 6.92 -16.39 -10.75
CA PHE A 217 5.64 -16.82 -11.29
C PHE A 217 4.84 -17.61 -10.25
N ALA A 218 3.51 -17.48 -10.27
CA ALA A 218 2.63 -18.09 -9.29
C ALA A 218 2.63 -19.63 -9.33
N ASP A 219 2.42 -20.25 -10.51
CA ASP A 219 2.49 -21.70 -10.69
C ASP A 219 2.78 -22.09 -12.16
N PRO A 220 4.04 -21.99 -12.62
CA PRO A 220 4.41 -22.36 -13.98
C PRO A 220 4.07 -23.80 -14.37
N ALA A 221 4.03 -24.73 -13.42
CA ALA A 221 3.71 -26.13 -13.70
C ALA A 221 2.22 -26.32 -14.05
N ALA A 222 1.35 -25.47 -13.48
CA ALA A 222 -0.05 -25.38 -13.85
C ALA A 222 -0.32 -24.42 -15.02
N GLY A 223 0.72 -23.74 -15.54
CA GLY A 223 0.60 -22.76 -16.62
C GLY A 223 0.24 -21.34 -16.14
N ASP A 224 0.36 -21.05 -14.84
CA ASP A 224 0.13 -19.73 -14.27
C ASP A 224 1.45 -18.94 -14.19
N TYR A 225 1.57 -17.96 -15.08
CA TYR A 225 2.75 -17.09 -15.21
C TYR A 225 2.51 -15.67 -14.67
N HIS A 226 1.49 -15.47 -13.85
CA HIS A 226 1.32 -14.21 -13.14
C HIS A 226 2.48 -13.96 -12.17
N LEU A 227 2.88 -12.70 -12.05
CA LEU A 227 3.94 -12.28 -11.12
C LEU A 227 3.42 -12.29 -9.68
N THR A 228 4.25 -12.76 -8.75
CA THR A 228 3.94 -12.68 -7.31
C THR A 228 4.77 -11.60 -6.60
N ALA A 229 4.30 -11.19 -5.43
CA ALA A 229 4.89 -10.11 -4.64
C ALA A 229 6.40 -10.30 -4.42
N GLY A 230 7.18 -9.28 -4.81
CA GLY A 230 8.64 -9.28 -4.73
C GLY A 230 9.35 -9.92 -5.92
N SER A 231 8.65 -10.12 -7.04
CA SER A 231 9.27 -10.33 -8.35
C SER A 231 10.11 -9.11 -8.74
N ALA A 232 11.23 -9.34 -9.43
CA ALA A 232 12.04 -8.25 -9.98
C ALA A 232 11.47 -7.68 -11.29
N ALA A 233 10.45 -8.31 -11.89
CA ALA A 233 9.78 -7.79 -13.07
C ALA A 233 8.80 -6.66 -12.74
N ILE A 234 8.37 -6.55 -11.48
CA ILE A 234 7.37 -5.59 -11.02
C ILE A 234 7.96 -4.17 -11.03
N ASP A 235 7.19 -3.20 -11.53
CA ASP A 235 7.52 -1.77 -11.66
C ASP A 235 8.84 -1.49 -12.40
N SER A 236 9.31 -2.42 -13.22
CA SER A 236 10.65 -2.41 -13.81
C SER A 236 10.68 -2.32 -15.33
N GLY A 237 9.51 -2.23 -15.97
CA GLY A 237 9.33 -1.99 -17.39
C GLY A 237 9.28 -0.51 -17.77
N VAL A 238 9.00 -0.24 -19.05
CA VAL A 238 8.88 1.11 -19.63
C VAL A 238 7.64 1.23 -20.52
N ASP A 239 7.04 2.41 -20.63
CA ASP A 239 5.92 2.63 -21.55
C ASP A 239 6.35 2.41 -23.02
N VAL A 240 5.74 1.43 -23.67
CA VAL A 240 5.89 1.15 -25.12
C VAL A 240 4.57 1.24 -25.88
N GLY A 241 3.54 1.87 -25.30
CA GLY A 241 2.26 2.16 -25.94
C GLY A 241 1.25 1.01 -25.97
N ILE A 242 1.42 -0.02 -25.13
CA ILE A 242 0.47 -1.13 -24.96
C ILE A 242 -0.29 -0.93 -23.65
N THR A 243 -1.59 -0.72 -23.73
CA THR A 243 -2.40 -0.19 -22.62
C THR A 243 -3.01 -1.24 -21.71
N THR A 244 -3.07 -2.50 -22.11
CA THR A 244 -3.66 -3.59 -21.32
C THR A 244 -2.84 -4.86 -21.41
N ASP A 245 -2.77 -5.61 -20.31
CA ASP A 245 -2.11 -6.90 -20.21
C ASP A 245 -2.92 -8.06 -20.78
N LEU A 246 -2.39 -9.28 -20.69
CA LEU A 246 -3.02 -10.47 -21.27
C LEU A 246 -4.31 -10.87 -20.54
N ASP A 247 -4.52 -10.37 -19.32
CA ASP A 247 -5.75 -10.49 -18.53
C ASP A 247 -6.72 -9.31 -18.76
N GLY A 248 -6.29 -8.30 -19.51
CA GLY A 248 -7.03 -7.07 -19.76
C GLY A 248 -6.89 -6.01 -18.67
N ALA A 249 -6.00 -6.18 -17.68
CA ALA A 249 -5.66 -5.16 -16.70
C ALA A 249 -4.93 -3.99 -17.36
N LEU A 250 -5.18 -2.76 -16.91
CA LEU A 250 -4.55 -1.57 -17.48
C LEU A 250 -3.06 -1.52 -17.15
N ARG A 251 -2.24 -1.04 -18.09
CA ARG A 251 -0.82 -0.76 -17.87
C ARG A 251 -0.59 0.73 -17.64
N PRO A 252 0.23 1.13 -16.66
CA PRO A 252 0.77 0.30 -15.57
C PRO A 252 -0.29 0.02 -14.48
N GLN A 253 -0.15 -1.08 -13.75
CA GLN A 253 -0.72 -1.18 -12.41
C GLN A 253 0.34 -0.72 -11.38
N GLY A 254 -0.07 -0.07 -10.29
CA GLY A 254 0.88 0.32 -9.24
C GLY A 254 1.76 1.51 -9.63
N ASP A 255 3.04 1.44 -9.30
CA ASP A 255 3.99 2.55 -9.41
C ASP A 255 4.70 2.59 -10.79
N GLY A 256 4.68 1.49 -11.55
CA GLY A 256 5.37 1.37 -12.83
C GLY A 256 4.85 0.22 -13.68
N PHE A 257 5.41 0.06 -14.88
CA PHE A 257 5.04 -1.02 -15.79
C PHE A 257 5.72 -2.31 -15.38
N ASP A 258 5.03 -3.44 -15.53
CA ASP A 258 5.64 -4.74 -15.26
C ASP A 258 6.23 -5.34 -16.53
N MET A 259 7.38 -6.01 -16.42
CA MET A 259 7.89 -6.82 -17.54
C MET A 259 7.05 -8.09 -17.72
N GLY A 260 6.91 -8.53 -18.96
CA GLY A 260 6.20 -9.76 -19.33
C GLY A 260 4.77 -9.52 -19.78
N ALA A 261 4.02 -10.62 -19.93
CA ALA A 261 2.66 -10.62 -20.46
C ALA A 261 1.59 -10.14 -19.46
N TYR A 262 1.92 -10.08 -18.16
CA TYR A 262 0.97 -9.82 -17.08
C TYR A 262 1.46 -8.67 -16.21
N GLU A 263 0.54 -7.79 -15.82
CA GLU A 263 0.74 -6.87 -14.71
C GLU A 263 0.47 -7.60 -13.39
N SER A 264 1.23 -7.27 -12.36
CA SER A 264 0.97 -7.70 -11.01
C SER A 264 -0.24 -6.95 -10.44
N PRO A 265 -1.10 -7.62 -9.67
CA PRO A 265 -2.29 -6.97 -9.13
C PRO A 265 -1.91 -5.89 -8.11
N LEU A 266 -2.69 -4.81 -8.08
CA LEU A 266 -2.54 -3.74 -7.09
C LEU A 266 -2.48 -4.30 -5.66
N SER A 267 -1.57 -3.74 -4.87
CA SER A 267 -1.36 -4.10 -3.47
C SER A 267 -2.65 -3.97 -2.66
N SER A 268 -2.92 -4.99 -1.83
CA SER A 268 -4.01 -4.97 -0.84
C SER A 268 -3.57 -4.40 0.51
N ASN A 269 -2.37 -3.84 0.59
CA ASN A 269 -1.81 -3.30 1.82
C ASN A 269 -2.42 -1.92 2.13
N ALA A 270 -3.20 -1.84 3.21
CA ALA A 270 -3.80 -0.62 3.73
C ALA A 270 -3.11 -0.13 5.02
N ASP A 271 -1.85 -0.49 5.24
CA ASP A 271 -1.14 -0.15 6.46
C ASP A 271 -0.44 1.22 6.39
N LEU A 272 -0.42 1.93 7.52
CA LEU A 272 0.50 3.06 7.74
C LEU A 272 1.89 2.57 8.15
N ALA A 273 2.91 3.18 7.56
CA ALA A 273 4.30 3.13 8.01
C ALA A 273 4.57 4.08 9.18
N SER A 274 3.84 5.21 9.25
CA SER A 274 3.91 6.13 10.38
C SER A 274 2.62 6.94 10.58
N LEU A 275 2.40 7.43 11.80
CA LEU A 275 1.37 8.40 12.14
C LEU A 275 1.94 9.37 13.17
N VAL A 276 2.11 10.64 12.82
CA VAL A 276 2.77 11.62 13.69
C VAL A 276 1.83 12.79 13.98
N PRO A 277 1.42 13.02 15.24
CA PRO A 277 0.69 14.22 15.63
C PRO A 277 1.63 15.44 15.69
N SER A 278 1.15 16.63 15.35
CA SER A 278 1.96 17.86 15.45
C SER A 278 2.16 18.37 16.89
N GLN A 279 1.41 17.84 17.85
CA GLN A 279 1.50 18.15 19.29
C GLN A 279 1.31 16.87 20.12
N GLY A 280 2.00 16.79 21.26
CA GLY A 280 1.94 15.61 22.13
C GLY A 280 2.61 14.37 21.52
N THR A 281 2.41 13.22 22.16
CA THR A 281 2.97 11.93 21.73
C THR A 281 1.89 10.85 21.72
N LEU A 282 1.86 10.02 20.67
CA LEU A 282 0.95 8.88 20.63
C LEU A 282 1.26 7.91 21.76
N THR A 283 0.20 7.47 22.44
CA THR A 283 0.25 6.42 23.45
C THR A 283 -0.74 5.32 23.06
N PRO A 284 -0.29 4.08 22.83
CA PRO A 284 1.13 3.65 22.77
C PRO A 284 1.89 4.31 21.60
N PRO A 285 3.24 4.21 21.53
CA PRO A 285 4.00 4.61 20.35
C PRO A 285 3.47 3.91 19.09
N PHE A 286 3.63 4.57 17.93
CA PHE A 286 3.11 4.04 16.67
C PHE A 286 3.64 2.63 16.38
N ALA A 287 2.73 1.77 15.96
CA ALA A 287 3.01 0.41 15.51
C ALA A 287 1.94 0.03 14.48
N THR A 288 2.37 -0.52 13.35
CA THR A 288 1.52 -0.73 12.16
C THR A 288 0.21 -1.48 12.43
N ALA A 289 0.22 -2.43 13.36
CA ALA A 289 -0.94 -3.24 13.74
C ALA A 289 -1.88 -2.57 14.75
N THR A 290 -1.42 -1.55 15.47
CA THR A 290 -2.22 -0.82 16.46
C THR A 290 -3.09 0.21 15.75
N THR A 291 -4.41 0.17 16.00
CA THR A 291 -5.38 1.06 15.34
C THR A 291 -6.02 2.07 16.29
N GLN A 292 -5.62 2.08 17.56
CA GLN A 292 -6.15 3.00 18.57
C GLN A 292 -4.99 3.64 19.33
N TYR A 293 -5.02 4.96 19.41
CA TYR A 293 -4.03 5.77 20.11
C TYR A 293 -4.68 6.86 20.92
N THR A 294 -3.99 7.32 21.96
CA THR A 294 -4.32 8.54 22.69
C THR A 294 -3.21 9.58 22.55
N VAL A 295 -3.57 10.85 22.58
CA VAL A 295 -2.64 11.99 22.64
C VAL A 295 -3.19 12.99 23.64
N THR A 296 -2.40 13.38 24.64
CA THR A 296 -2.76 14.48 25.54
C THR A 296 -2.07 15.77 25.08
N VAL A 297 -2.82 16.87 25.04
CA VAL A 297 -2.29 18.21 24.70
C VAL A 297 -2.66 19.24 25.77
N ALA A 298 -1.83 20.27 25.92
CA ALA A 298 -2.06 21.35 26.86
C ALA A 298 -3.29 22.20 26.50
N TYR A 299 -3.87 22.89 27.49
CA TYR A 299 -5.08 23.70 27.31
C TYR A 299 -4.97 24.72 26.17
N GLY A 300 -3.79 25.34 25.97
CA GLY A 300 -3.56 26.35 24.92
C GLY A 300 -3.60 25.81 23.48
N ILE A 301 -3.59 24.49 23.27
CA ILE A 301 -3.58 23.88 21.94
C ILE A 301 -5.01 23.74 21.43
N ALA A 302 -5.45 24.70 20.62
CA ALA A 302 -6.82 24.73 20.08
C ALA A 302 -7.01 23.86 18.82
N SER A 303 -5.94 23.40 18.19
CA SER A 303 -5.98 22.55 17.00
C SER A 303 -4.73 21.68 16.88
N ILE A 304 -4.84 20.57 16.16
CA ILE A 304 -3.73 19.68 15.84
C ILE A 304 -3.78 19.26 14.36
N THR A 305 -2.67 18.76 13.84
CA THR A 305 -2.59 18.10 12.52
C THR A 305 -2.00 16.70 12.71
N LEU A 306 -2.34 15.78 11.81
CA LEU A 306 -1.70 14.46 11.73
C LEU A 306 -0.92 14.35 10.44
N THR A 307 0.30 13.80 10.50
CA THR A 307 1.13 13.46 9.34
C THR A 307 1.20 11.93 9.21
N PRO A 308 0.26 11.30 8.47
CA PRO A 308 0.30 9.88 8.19
C PRO A 308 1.21 9.54 7.02
N THR A 309 1.82 8.36 7.01
CA THR A 309 2.60 7.82 5.88
C THR A 309 2.19 6.38 5.64
N THR A 310 1.82 6.02 4.42
CA THR A 310 1.49 4.64 4.00
C THR A 310 2.73 3.76 3.88
N VAL A 311 2.56 2.45 4.05
CA VAL A 311 3.55 1.45 3.63
C VAL A 311 3.58 1.32 2.11
N GLU A 312 2.40 1.35 1.49
CA GLU A 312 2.20 1.26 0.05
C GLU A 312 2.14 2.68 -0.57
N PRO A 313 3.08 3.08 -1.44
CA PRO A 313 3.09 4.43 -2.02
C PRO A 313 1.83 4.76 -2.82
N SER A 314 1.26 3.77 -3.50
CA SER A 314 0.04 3.90 -4.31
C SER A 314 -1.26 3.84 -3.50
N ALA A 315 -1.21 3.60 -2.19
CA ALA A 315 -2.37 3.66 -1.31
C ALA A 315 -2.79 5.11 -1.01
N THR A 316 -4.09 5.32 -0.78
CA THR A 316 -4.64 6.65 -0.50
C THR A 316 -4.99 6.81 0.98
N ILE A 317 -4.91 8.04 1.49
CA ILE A 317 -5.17 8.39 2.89
C ILE A 317 -6.26 9.46 2.97
N SER A 318 -7.15 9.33 3.93
CA SER A 318 -8.00 10.43 4.42
C SER A 318 -7.85 10.63 5.92
N VAL A 319 -7.96 11.86 6.39
CA VAL A 319 -8.02 12.22 7.81
C VAL A 319 -9.33 12.98 8.04
N ASN A 320 -10.23 12.41 8.86
CA ASN A 320 -11.62 12.85 8.99
C ASN A 320 -12.30 13.04 7.62
N ASP A 321 -12.16 12.01 6.76
CA ASP A 321 -12.69 11.95 5.39
C ASP A 321 -12.10 12.93 4.37
N GLU A 322 -11.21 13.83 4.79
CA GLU A 322 -10.46 14.73 3.89
C GLU A 322 -9.19 14.05 3.37
N ALA A 323 -8.96 14.09 2.06
CA ALA A 323 -7.80 13.44 1.44
C ALA A 323 -6.46 14.07 1.88
N VAL A 324 -5.47 13.23 2.19
CA VAL A 324 -4.13 13.64 2.62
C VAL A 324 -3.08 12.89 1.80
N ILE A 325 -2.07 13.61 1.33
CA ILE A 325 -0.93 12.99 0.63
C ILE A 325 -0.04 12.30 1.67
N SER A 326 0.38 11.06 1.38
CA SER A 326 1.30 10.31 2.25
C SER A 326 2.55 11.11 2.62
N GLY A 327 2.87 11.18 3.92
CA GLY A 327 3.99 11.95 4.45
C GLY A 327 3.74 13.45 4.63
N THR A 328 2.54 13.95 4.34
CA THR A 328 2.17 15.37 4.51
C THR A 328 1.19 15.56 5.68
N ALA A 329 1.23 16.74 6.30
CA ALA A 329 0.31 17.06 7.39
C ALA A 329 -1.11 17.31 6.86
N SER A 330 -2.11 16.81 7.59
CA SER A 330 -3.52 17.13 7.37
C SER A 330 -3.80 18.62 7.54
N ALA A 331 -5.00 19.06 7.14
CA ALA A 331 -5.54 20.35 7.58
C ALA A 331 -5.62 20.42 9.13
N PRO A 332 -5.53 21.62 9.74
CA PRO A 332 -5.72 21.80 11.17
C PRO A 332 -7.11 21.33 11.63
N ILE A 333 -7.14 20.44 12.63
CA ILE A 333 -8.34 19.87 13.22
C ILE A 333 -8.61 20.59 14.55
N PRO A 334 -9.73 21.31 14.70
CA PRO A 334 -10.09 21.98 15.94
C PRO A 334 -10.31 20.99 17.09
N LEU A 335 -9.84 21.36 18.28
CA LEU A 335 -9.97 20.56 19.50
C LEU A 335 -10.93 21.21 20.50
N VAL A 336 -11.85 20.43 21.02
CA VAL A 336 -12.62 20.81 22.22
C VAL A 336 -11.83 20.47 23.48
N VAL A 337 -12.11 21.14 24.60
CA VAL A 337 -11.59 20.71 25.91
C VAL A 337 -12.16 19.33 26.23
N GLY A 338 -11.31 18.43 26.75
CA GLY A 338 -11.64 17.02 26.89
C GLY A 338 -11.32 16.27 25.60
N GLU A 339 -12.23 15.40 25.16
CA GLU A 339 -11.97 14.42 24.12
C GLU A 339 -12.35 14.91 22.72
N THR A 340 -11.46 14.70 21.75
CA THR A 340 -11.73 14.84 20.30
C THR A 340 -11.21 13.58 19.60
N VAL A 341 -12.06 12.91 18.83
CA VAL A 341 -11.67 11.70 18.08
C VAL A 341 -11.30 12.11 16.66
N ILE A 342 -10.14 11.64 16.18
CA ILE A 342 -9.65 11.84 14.82
C ILE A 342 -9.47 10.47 14.17
N THR A 343 -10.02 10.28 12.98
CA THR A 343 -9.89 9.02 12.24
C THR A 343 -9.04 9.24 10.99
N THR A 344 -7.97 8.46 10.87
CA THR A 344 -7.17 8.36 9.64
C THR A 344 -7.50 7.05 8.95
N THR A 345 -8.01 7.09 7.72
CA THR A 345 -8.34 5.91 6.93
C THR A 345 -7.36 5.76 5.79
N VAL A 346 -6.79 4.57 5.65
CA VAL A 346 -5.99 4.18 4.49
C VAL A 346 -6.83 3.26 3.62
N THR A 347 -6.86 3.52 2.32
CA THR A 347 -7.41 2.62 1.32
C THR A 347 -6.25 2.04 0.52
N ALA A 348 -6.16 0.71 0.49
CA ALA A 348 -5.13 0.00 -0.28
C ALA A 348 -5.20 0.39 -1.76
N ALA A 349 -4.09 0.22 -2.48
CA ALA A 349 -3.98 0.55 -3.90
C ALA A 349 -5.08 -0.09 -4.74
N ASN A 350 -5.46 -1.33 -4.41
CA ASN A 350 -6.54 -2.04 -5.10
C ASN A 350 -7.96 -1.50 -4.83
N GLY A 351 -8.13 -0.53 -3.94
CA GLY A 351 -9.43 0.07 -3.61
C GLY A 351 -10.38 -0.82 -2.78
N VAL A 352 -10.01 -2.07 -2.50
CA VAL A 352 -10.90 -3.04 -1.85
C VAL A 352 -10.75 -3.02 -0.34
N LYS A 353 -9.51 -3.01 0.17
CA LYS A 353 -9.24 -3.05 1.61
C LYS A 353 -9.05 -1.64 2.16
N THR A 354 -9.72 -1.35 3.26
CA THR A 354 -9.46 -0.14 4.05
C THR A 354 -9.00 -0.50 5.47
N LYS A 355 -8.26 0.40 6.10
CA LYS A 355 -7.85 0.30 7.50
C LYS A 355 -7.91 1.67 8.16
N SER A 356 -8.54 1.73 9.33
CA SER A 356 -8.68 2.98 10.10
C SER A 356 -7.80 2.97 11.34
N TYR A 357 -7.12 4.09 11.57
CA TYR A 357 -6.34 4.42 12.74
C TYR A 357 -7.04 5.57 13.48
N THR A 358 -7.43 5.33 14.73
CA THR A 358 -8.17 6.28 15.54
C THR A 358 -7.26 6.89 16.60
N VAL A 359 -7.24 8.22 16.66
CA VAL A 359 -6.52 8.99 17.66
C VAL A 359 -7.52 9.73 18.54
N LEU A 360 -7.59 9.36 19.82
CA LEU A 360 -8.33 10.08 20.85
C LEU A 360 -7.42 11.19 21.41
N VAL A 361 -7.70 12.43 21.04
CA VAL A 361 -6.99 13.59 21.57
C VAL A 361 -7.69 14.08 22.84
N ILE A 362 -6.95 14.15 23.95
CA ILE A 362 -7.42 14.69 25.23
C ILE A 362 -6.76 16.06 25.43
N ARG A 363 -7.52 17.13 25.19
CA ARG A 363 -7.09 18.50 25.47
C ARG A 363 -7.36 18.82 26.94
N ALA A 364 -6.31 19.23 27.66
CA ALA A 364 -6.41 19.58 29.07
C ALA A 364 -7.41 20.72 29.33
N SER A 365 -8.00 20.71 30.52
CA SER A 365 -8.82 21.80 31.03
C SER A 365 -7.92 22.96 31.50
N LEU A 366 -8.50 24.14 31.72
CA LEU A 366 -7.79 25.20 32.41
C LEU A 366 -7.72 24.87 33.90
N ALA A 367 -6.52 24.91 34.50
CA ALA A 367 -6.34 24.76 35.94
C ALA A 367 -7.08 25.88 36.70
N ALA A 368 -8.34 25.64 37.06
CA ALA A 368 -9.19 26.57 37.79
C ALA A 368 -10.28 25.81 38.56
N ILE A 369 -10.67 26.35 39.72
CA ILE A 369 -11.82 25.84 40.46
C ILE A 369 -13.08 26.55 39.96
N LEU A 370 -14.17 25.79 39.90
CA LEU A 370 -15.51 26.21 39.46
C LEU A 370 -16.37 26.67 40.64
N ASP A 371 -16.06 26.21 41.84
CA ASP A 371 -16.74 26.60 43.07
C ASP A 371 -15.82 26.44 44.29
N LEU A 372 -16.05 27.27 45.31
CA LEU A 372 -15.34 27.24 46.59
C LEU A 372 -16.28 27.68 47.70
N GLU A 373 -16.53 26.78 48.66
CA GLU A 373 -17.33 27.05 49.84
C GLU A 373 -16.59 26.58 51.10
N ILE A 374 -16.82 27.29 52.20
CA ILE A 374 -16.40 26.85 53.53
C ILE A 374 -17.59 26.80 54.49
N ASN A 375 -17.56 25.89 55.47
CA ASN A 375 -18.57 25.81 56.51
C ASN A 375 -17.99 25.20 57.81
N PRO A 376 -18.06 25.88 58.96
CA PRO A 376 -18.58 27.24 59.18
C PRO A 376 -17.70 28.33 58.56
N GLY A 377 -18.31 29.47 58.23
CA GLY A 377 -17.64 30.63 57.65
C GLY A 377 -18.27 31.06 56.32
N VAL A 378 -17.97 32.27 55.87
CA VAL A 378 -18.43 32.80 54.57
C VAL A 378 -17.25 33.51 53.91
N LEU A 379 -17.00 33.18 52.64
CA LEU A 379 -15.94 33.81 51.87
C LEU A 379 -16.24 35.30 51.65
N THR A 380 -15.23 36.12 51.88
CA THR A 380 -15.22 37.55 51.59
C THR A 380 -13.99 37.90 50.76
N PRO A 381 -14.14 38.34 49.50
CA PRO A 381 -15.41 38.46 48.76
C PRO A 381 -16.09 37.10 48.50
N ALA A 382 -17.36 37.12 48.08
CA ALA A 382 -18.02 35.91 47.58
C ALA A 382 -17.23 35.29 46.41
N PHE A 383 -17.33 33.97 46.22
CA PHE A 383 -16.49 33.25 45.27
C PHE A 383 -16.62 33.78 43.83
N ILE A 384 -15.48 34.06 43.21
CA ILE A 384 -15.32 34.37 41.78
C ILE A 384 -14.02 33.69 41.33
N SER A 385 -14.08 32.82 40.31
CA SER A 385 -12.95 31.95 39.91
C SER A 385 -11.65 32.67 39.48
N THR A 386 -11.70 33.99 39.22
CA THR A 386 -10.52 34.81 38.93
C THR A 386 -9.87 35.42 40.19
N THR A 387 -10.59 35.45 41.31
CA THR A 387 -10.09 35.94 42.59
C THR A 387 -9.26 34.85 43.27
N LEU A 388 -8.00 35.15 43.57
CA LEU A 388 -7.04 34.19 44.16
C LEU A 388 -6.95 34.26 45.69
N GLY A 389 -7.46 35.33 46.30
CA GLY A 389 -7.36 35.56 47.74
C GLY A 389 -8.73 35.87 48.34
N TYR A 390 -9.05 35.17 49.42
CA TYR A 390 -10.29 35.29 50.18
C TYR A 390 -9.99 35.46 51.66
N THR A 391 -10.94 36.02 52.38
CA THR A 391 -10.94 36.07 53.84
C THR A 391 -12.22 35.46 54.38
N ALA A 392 -12.18 34.91 55.59
CA ALA A 392 -13.37 34.44 56.29
C ALA A 392 -13.20 34.58 57.81
N GLN A 393 -14.33 34.65 58.51
CA GLN A 393 -14.40 34.64 59.97
C GLN A 393 -15.21 33.43 60.41
N VAL A 394 -14.77 32.78 61.49
CA VAL A 394 -15.49 31.68 62.15
C VAL A 394 -15.71 32.00 63.63
N GLY A 395 -16.59 31.26 64.30
CA GLY A 395 -16.79 31.38 65.74
C GLY A 395 -15.57 30.90 66.54
N PHE A 396 -15.40 31.42 67.76
CA PHE A 396 -14.30 30.99 68.64
C PHE A 396 -14.36 29.49 68.99
N THR A 397 -15.55 28.88 68.94
CA THR A 397 -15.78 27.45 69.15
C THR A 397 -15.43 26.58 67.95
N ASP A 398 -15.26 27.15 66.76
CA ASP A 398 -15.08 26.42 65.51
C ASP A 398 -13.61 26.01 65.35
N ALA A 399 -13.27 24.81 65.83
CA ALA A 399 -11.91 24.28 65.77
C ALA A 399 -11.49 23.77 64.38
N SER A 400 -12.43 23.67 63.44
CA SER A 400 -12.16 23.33 62.04
C SER A 400 -13.20 23.98 61.11
N THR A 401 -12.91 23.96 59.81
CA THR A 401 -13.86 24.29 58.75
C THR A 401 -13.80 23.25 57.65
N LEU A 402 -14.97 22.85 57.13
CA LEU A 402 -15.05 22.08 55.90
C LEU A 402 -14.79 22.99 54.70
N VAL A 403 -14.04 22.49 53.72
CA VAL A 403 -13.74 23.17 52.45
C VAL A 403 -14.26 22.32 51.32
N THR A 404 -15.29 22.82 50.63
CA THR A 404 -15.88 22.19 49.46
C THR A 404 -15.35 22.88 48.22
N VAL A 405 -14.75 22.12 47.31
CA VAL A 405 -14.13 22.63 46.08
C VAL A 405 -14.67 21.86 44.90
N THR A 406 -15.11 22.57 43.86
CA THR A 406 -15.48 21.96 42.56
C THR A 406 -14.46 22.39 41.51
N ALA A 407 -14.02 21.48 40.65
CA ALA A 407 -13.13 21.76 39.52
C ALA A 407 -13.56 20.98 38.27
N SER A 408 -12.86 21.19 37.15
CA SER A 408 -13.18 20.49 35.91
C SER A 408 -12.95 18.97 36.08
N PRO A 409 -13.74 18.11 35.41
CA PRO A 409 -13.52 16.66 35.44
C PRO A 409 -12.09 16.29 35.03
N GLY A 410 -11.43 15.47 35.85
CA GLY A 410 -10.04 15.04 35.63
C GLY A 410 -8.97 15.93 36.27
N ASP A 411 -9.33 17.12 36.75
CA ASP A 411 -8.41 17.95 37.55
C ASP A 411 -8.25 17.37 38.96
N VAL A 412 -7.05 17.49 39.52
CA VAL A 412 -6.72 17.04 40.87
C VAL A 412 -6.73 18.22 41.83
N ILE A 413 -7.41 18.07 42.97
CA ILE A 413 -7.49 19.08 44.03
C ILE A 413 -6.64 18.67 45.23
N SER A 414 -5.87 19.62 45.76
CA SER A 414 -5.15 19.52 47.02
C SER A 414 -5.53 20.70 47.92
N VAL A 415 -5.87 20.43 49.18
CA VAL A 415 -6.22 21.45 50.18
C VAL A 415 -5.30 21.32 51.38
N THR A 416 -4.64 22.42 51.74
CA THR A 416 -3.78 22.50 52.92
C THR A 416 -4.15 23.67 53.81
N VAL A 417 -3.80 23.63 55.10
CA VAL A 417 -3.98 24.73 56.05
C VAL A 417 -2.69 25.00 56.82
N ALA A 418 -2.35 26.28 56.97
CA ALA A 418 -1.22 26.77 57.75
C ALA A 418 -1.70 27.73 58.84
N ALA A 419 -1.64 27.28 60.10
CA ALA A 419 -2.03 28.08 61.26
C ALA A 419 -0.90 29.04 61.66
N ASN A 420 -1.22 30.32 61.83
CA ASN A 420 -0.35 31.39 62.33
C ASN A 420 1.03 31.45 61.64
N GLY A 421 1.07 31.22 60.32
CA GLY A 421 2.31 31.18 59.53
C GLY A 421 3.18 29.92 59.72
N GLY A 422 2.63 28.87 60.35
CA GLY A 422 3.28 27.57 60.50
C GLY A 422 3.33 26.75 59.21
N THR A 423 3.90 25.56 59.28
CA THR A 423 4.00 24.64 58.14
C THR A 423 2.61 24.19 57.66
N PRO A 424 2.30 24.24 56.35
CA PRO A 424 1.04 23.73 55.84
C PRO A 424 0.87 22.23 56.08
N ILE A 425 -0.33 21.84 56.52
CA ILE A 425 -0.75 20.44 56.66
C ILE A 425 -1.94 20.15 55.74
N ALA A 426 -2.08 18.91 55.27
CA ALA A 426 -3.21 18.52 54.43
C ALA A 426 -4.53 18.49 55.23
N CYS A 427 -5.61 19.02 54.67
CA CYS A 427 -6.95 18.87 55.22
C CYS A 427 -7.47 17.46 54.94
N SER A 428 -8.26 16.88 55.85
CA SER A 428 -8.68 15.47 55.76
C SER A 428 -10.05 15.30 55.10
N GLY A 429 -10.18 14.33 54.19
CA GLY A 429 -11.46 13.94 53.60
C GLY A 429 -11.92 14.78 52.40
N VAL A 430 -13.13 14.49 51.91
CA VAL A 430 -13.83 15.22 50.84
C VAL A 430 -15.30 15.39 51.26
N PRO A 431 -15.80 16.60 51.57
CA PRO A 431 -15.09 17.89 51.62
C PRO A 431 -13.90 17.89 52.60
N GLY A 432 -12.89 18.73 52.35
CA GLY A 432 -11.67 18.76 53.15
C GLY A 432 -11.89 19.42 54.51
N ASP A 433 -11.73 18.68 55.59
CA ASP A 433 -11.80 19.20 56.97
C ASP A 433 -10.45 19.80 57.37
N CYS A 434 -10.42 21.13 57.51
CA CYS A 434 -9.22 21.91 57.80
C CYS A 434 -9.19 22.35 59.27
N PRO A 435 -8.24 21.86 60.08
CA PRO A 435 -8.11 22.29 61.48
C PRO A 435 -7.67 23.75 61.60
N LEU A 436 -8.26 24.47 62.57
CA LEU A 436 -8.04 25.90 62.81
C LEU A 436 -7.45 26.15 64.21
N ALA A 437 -6.32 26.83 64.27
CA ALA A 437 -5.81 27.40 65.51
C ALA A 437 -6.46 28.76 65.80
N VAL A 438 -6.46 29.17 67.07
CA VAL A 438 -6.76 30.57 67.42
C VAL A 438 -5.76 31.49 66.70
N GLY A 439 -6.27 32.56 66.10
CA GLY A 439 -5.49 33.46 65.24
C GLY A 439 -5.81 33.29 63.76
N GLU A 440 -4.85 33.62 62.90
CA GLU A 440 -5.00 33.55 61.45
C GLU A 440 -4.62 32.15 60.93
N ASN A 441 -5.42 31.61 60.03
CA ASN A 441 -5.17 30.33 59.37
C ASN A 441 -5.25 30.54 57.86
N VAL A 442 -4.22 30.15 57.11
CA VAL A 442 -4.22 30.25 55.65
C VAL A 442 -4.52 28.89 55.06
N ILE A 443 -5.71 28.72 54.50
CA ILE A 443 -6.08 27.55 53.73
C ILE A 443 -5.68 27.78 52.27
N THR A 444 -4.91 26.86 51.68
CA THR A 444 -4.51 26.90 50.28
C THR A 444 -5.17 25.76 49.52
N VAL A 445 -5.99 26.10 48.54
CA VAL A 445 -6.58 25.16 47.58
C VAL A 445 -5.77 25.22 46.29
N THR A 446 -5.16 24.11 45.88
CA THR A 446 -4.42 24.00 44.62
C THR A 446 -5.14 23.04 43.69
N VAL A 447 -5.45 23.50 42.49
CA VAL A 447 -5.97 22.68 41.38
C VAL A 447 -4.85 22.39 40.39
N THR A 448 -4.73 21.14 39.97
CA THR A 448 -3.76 20.68 38.97
C THR A 448 -4.53 20.08 37.79
N ALA A 449 -4.42 20.68 36.61
CA ALA A 449 -5.01 20.16 35.38
C ALA A 449 -4.21 18.96 34.84
N SER A 450 -4.76 18.26 33.85
CA SER A 450 -4.13 17.06 33.27
C SER A 450 -2.82 17.32 32.52
N ASP A 451 -2.53 18.57 32.15
CA ASP A 451 -1.24 19.00 31.60
C ASP A 451 -0.23 19.44 32.68
N ALA A 452 -0.52 19.14 33.96
CA ALA A 452 0.25 19.49 35.14
C ALA A 452 0.35 21.01 35.43
N THR A 453 -0.40 21.86 34.71
CA THR A 453 -0.54 23.26 35.11
C THR A 453 -1.29 23.35 36.44
N THR A 454 -0.87 24.26 37.31
CA THR A 454 -1.45 24.44 38.63
C THR A 454 -1.96 25.86 38.85
N LYS A 455 -3.00 26.00 39.68
CA LYS A 455 -3.49 27.29 40.16
C LYS A 455 -3.88 27.18 41.62
N SER A 456 -3.50 28.16 42.42
CA SER A 456 -3.76 28.16 43.86
C SER A 456 -4.65 29.32 44.29
N TYR A 457 -5.54 29.04 45.25
CA TYR A 457 -6.47 29.96 45.88
C TYR A 457 -6.22 29.95 47.38
N ALA A 458 -6.08 31.12 47.99
CA ALA A 458 -5.81 31.26 49.43
C ALA A 458 -7.05 31.80 50.15
N ILE A 459 -7.41 31.19 51.28
CA ILE A 459 -8.45 31.67 52.20
C ILE A 459 -7.78 31.96 53.55
N THR A 460 -7.75 33.22 53.96
CA THR A 460 -7.32 33.61 55.31
C THR A 460 -8.52 33.56 56.25
N VAL A 461 -8.56 32.54 57.10
CA VAL A 461 -9.61 32.31 58.10
C VAL A 461 -9.12 32.79 59.47
N ALA A 462 -9.77 33.81 60.04
CA ALA A 462 -9.48 34.23 61.41
C ALA A 462 -10.43 33.52 62.38
N ARG A 463 -9.83 32.92 63.42
CA ARG A 463 -10.55 32.32 64.54
C ARG A 463 -10.24 33.11 65.81
N PRO A 464 -11.22 33.83 66.39
CA PRO A 464 -10.98 34.62 67.59
C PRO A 464 -10.70 33.75 68.81
N SER A 465 -9.95 34.29 69.78
CA SER A 465 -9.86 33.70 71.12
C SER A 465 -11.19 33.87 71.86
N ASP A 466 -11.49 32.98 72.79
CA ASP A 466 -12.62 33.16 73.70
C ASP A 466 -12.44 34.46 74.51
N ALA A 467 -13.40 35.36 74.40
CA ALA A 467 -13.43 36.66 75.10
C ALA A 467 -14.56 36.71 76.14
N SER A 468 -15.14 35.57 76.50
CA SER A 468 -16.18 35.49 77.54
C SER A 468 -15.63 35.93 78.90
N LEU A 469 -16.43 36.74 79.60
CA LEU A 469 -16.11 37.25 80.91
C LEU A 469 -16.24 36.09 81.92
N LEU A 470 -15.11 35.59 82.45
CA LEU A 470 -15.11 34.47 83.38
C LEU A 470 -15.76 34.81 84.73
N GLU A 471 -15.64 36.07 85.18
CA GLU A 471 -16.21 36.56 86.44
C GLU A 471 -16.41 38.09 86.38
N LEU A 472 -17.51 38.59 86.96
CA LEU A 472 -17.76 40.02 87.20
C LEU A 472 -17.97 40.20 88.71
N GLU A 473 -17.03 40.83 89.39
CA GLU A 473 -17.12 41.14 90.82
C GLU A 473 -17.11 42.66 91.03
N ILE A 474 -17.95 43.18 91.94
CA ILE A 474 -17.94 44.59 92.36
C ILE A 474 -17.56 44.64 93.85
N ASN A 475 -16.54 45.43 94.21
CA ASN A 475 -16.11 45.58 95.61
C ASN A 475 -16.03 47.08 96.05
N PRO A 476 -16.76 47.51 97.10
CA PRO A 476 -17.84 46.80 97.79
C PRO A 476 -19.19 47.02 97.09
N GLY A 477 -19.90 45.93 96.74
CA GLY A 477 -21.26 46.02 96.18
C GLY A 477 -21.87 44.67 95.80
N VAL A 478 -23.18 44.63 95.58
CA VAL A 478 -23.89 43.46 95.05
C VAL A 478 -24.40 43.83 93.65
N LEU A 479 -24.07 43.02 92.65
CA LEU A 479 -24.67 43.12 91.32
C LEU A 479 -26.17 42.84 91.44
N THR A 480 -27.00 43.81 91.07
CA THR A 480 -28.45 43.60 90.93
C THR A 480 -28.82 43.71 89.44
N PRO A 481 -29.76 42.89 88.94
CA PRO A 481 -30.04 42.72 87.51
C PRO A 481 -30.40 44.00 86.76
#